data_AF-A0A7C5S2N7-F1
#
_entry.id   AF-A0A7C5S2N7-F1
#
_cell.length_a   1.000
_cell.length_b   1.000
_cell.length_c   1.000
_cell.angle_alpha   90.00
_cell.angle_beta   90.00
_cell.angle_gamma   90.00
#
_symmetry.space_group_name_H-M   'P 1'
#
loop_
_entity.id
_entity.type
_entity.pdbx_description
1 polymer ?
#
loop_
_entity_poly.entity_id
_entity_poly.type
_entity_poly.pdbx_seq_one_letter_code
_entity_poly.pdbx_strand_id
1 'polypeptide(L)'
;ELYMNLLSQAVKELKGEKVREPVEVTVHITEASYIPEGYIPDAPVRLDAYRAIAGAENRRMLSLLMEEFRDRFGVLPVQVENLFAEAELSVLCRRAGVLYLGVSEQRLVLRFANLNLAKLERRWGEQKPELRFPRDDTVTAGIPKGCTAQEFARRLLQRLA
;
A
#
# COMPACT_ATOMS: atom_id res chain seq x y z
N GLU A 1 -4.54 -7.65 -25.73
CA GLU A 1 -4.38 -7.95 -24.28
C GLU A 1 -5.71 -8.07 -23.52
N LEU A 2 -6.70 -7.19 -23.73
CA LEU A 2 -8.00 -7.22 -23.03
C LEU A 2 -8.75 -8.57 -23.10
N TYR A 3 -8.71 -9.25 -24.24
CA TYR A 3 -9.35 -10.55 -24.44
C TYR A 3 -8.75 -11.67 -23.56
N MET A 4 -7.44 -11.65 -23.37
CA MET A 4 -6.75 -12.66 -22.53
C MET A 4 -6.98 -12.40 -21.03
N ASN A 5 -7.14 -11.14 -20.63
CA ASN A 5 -7.53 -10.80 -19.26
C ASN A 5 -8.97 -11.22 -18.94
N LEU A 6 -9.91 -10.98 -19.86
CA LEU A 6 -11.31 -11.41 -19.68
C LEU A 6 -11.44 -12.94 -19.65
N LEU A 7 -10.71 -13.66 -20.53
CA LEU A 7 -10.73 -15.12 -20.55
C LEU A 7 -10.11 -15.73 -19.28
N SER A 8 -9.00 -15.17 -18.80
CA SER A 8 -8.36 -15.65 -17.58
C SER A 8 -9.18 -15.35 -16.31
N GLN A 9 -9.89 -14.21 -16.26
CA GLN A 9 -10.86 -13.94 -15.21
C GLN A 9 -12.01 -14.95 -15.22
N ALA A 10 -12.60 -15.24 -16.39
CA ALA A 10 -13.70 -16.21 -16.50
C ALA A 10 -13.27 -17.64 -16.09
N VAL A 11 -12.04 -18.05 -16.43
CA VAL A 11 -11.49 -19.35 -16.03
C VAL A 11 -11.23 -19.42 -14.51
N LYS A 12 -10.84 -18.31 -13.87
CA LYS A 12 -10.65 -18.24 -12.43
C LYS A 12 -11.98 -18.29 -11.66
N GLU A 13 -13.02 -17.63 -12.16
CA GLU A 13 -14.37 -17.70 -11.59
C GLU A 13 -14.95 -19.13 -11.64
N LEU A 14 -14.78 -19.83 -12.76
CA LEU A 14 -15.21 -21.22 -12.92
C LEU A 14 -14.49 -22.21 -12.00
N LYS A 15 -13.29 -21.87 -11.53
CA LYS A 15 -12.51 -22.70 -10.58
C LYS A 15 -12.91 -22.49 -9.11
N GLY A 16 -13.89 -21.62 -8.82
CA GLY A 16 -14.30 -21.31 -7.45
C GLY A 16 -13.25 -20.52 -6.65
N GLU A 17 -12.18 -20.06 -7.31
CA GLU A 17 -11.29 -19.06 -6.73
C GLU A 17 -12.07 -17.75 -6.69
N LYS A 18 -12.38 -17.26 -5.47
CA LYS A 18 -12.91 -15.91 -5.30
C LYS A 18 -11.93 -14.95 -5.95
N VAL A 19 -12.25 -14.51 -7.17
CA VAL A 19 -11.60 -13.39 -7.83
C VAL A 19 -11.87 -12.21 -6.92
N ARG A 20 -10.90 -11.94 -6.04
CA ARG A 20 -10.89 -10.69 -5.29
C ARG A 20 -10.70 -9.64 -6.36
N GLU A 21 -11.77 -8.90 -6.67
CA GLU A 21 -11.66 -7.72 -7.50
C GLU A 21 -10.44 -6.92 -7.01
N PRO A 22 -9.57 -6.44 -7.92
CA PRO A 22 -8.43 -5.65 -7.52
C PRO A 22 -8.97 -4.42 -6.81
N VAL A 23 -8.92 -4.45 -5.49
CA VAL A 23 -9.27 -3.32 -4.66
C VAL A 23 -8.24 -2.26 -4.99
N GLU A 24 -8.63 -1.24 -5.73
CA GLU A 24 -7.79 -0.09 -6.00
C GLU A 24 -7.49 0.60 -4.68
N VAL A 25 -6.29 0.36 -4.17
CA VAL A 25 -5.79 1.00 -2.95
C VAL A 25 -4.94 2.16 -3.35
N THR A 26 -5.43 3.35 -3.04
CA THR A 26 -4.68 4.59 -3.23
C THR A 26 -3.92 4.93 -1.95
N VAL A 27 -2.61 5.11 -2.06
CA VAL A 27 -1.76 5.55 -0.95
C VAL A 27 -1.20 6.93 -1.31
N HIS A 28 -1.36 7.90 -0.41
CA HIS A 28 -0.78 9.23 -0.54
C HIS A 28 -0.09 9.61 0.77
N ILE A 29 1.21 9.38 0.83
CA ILE A 29 2.07 9.88 1.91
C ILE A 29 2.91 11.03 1.35
N THR A 30 3.19 12.02 2.19
CA THR A 30 3.87 13.29 1.83
C THR A 30 5.33 13.15 1.37
N GLU A 31 5.84 11.94 1.25
CA GLU A 31 7.23 11.66 0.89
C GLU A 31 7.33 11.48 -0.64
N ALA A 32 8.37 12.02 -1.26
CA ALA A 32 8.55 11.88 -2.70
C ALA A 32 8.90 10.44 -3.06
N SER A 33 8.02 9.76 -3.79
CA SER A 33 8.18 8.39 -4.29
C SER A 33 8.28 8.38 -5.82
N TYR A 34 9.47 8.12 -6.34
CA TYR A 34 9.69 7.96 -7.78
C TYR A 34 11.05 7.29 -8.03
N ILE A 35 11.23 6.74 -9.23
CA ILE A 35 12.50 6.22 -9.73
C ILE A 35 13.25 7.36 -10.45
N PRO A 36 14.37 7.86 -9.91
CA PRO A 36 15.14 8.92 -10.57
C PRO A 36 15.80 8.44 -11.87
N GLU A 37 15.94 9.34 -12.84
CA GLU A 37 16.63 9.03 -14.11
C GLU A 37 18.11 8.68 -13.90
N GLY A 38 18.74 9.26 -12.88
CA GLY A 38 20.13 8.91 -12.53
C GLY A 38 20.29 7.50 -11.94
N TYR A 39 19.20 6.85 -11.53
CA TYR A 39 19.23 5.47 -11.00
C TYR A 39 18.87 4.44 -12.07
N ILE A 40 17.78 4.68 -12.80
CA ILE A 40 17.42 3.90 -13.99
C ILE A 40 17.28 4.89 -15.17
N PRO A 41 18.32 5.03 -16.01
CA PRO A 41 18.32 6.00 -17.11
C PRO A 41 17.37 5.61 -18.24
N ASP A 42 17.30 4.32 -18.54
CA ASP A 42 16.46 3.78 -19.62
C ASP A 42 14.97 3.86 -19.24
N ALA A 43 14.20 4.63 -20.01
CA ALA A 43 12.78 4.86 -19.74
C ALA A 43 11.92 3.59 -19.85
N PRO A 44 12.09 2.71 -20.85
CA PRO A 44 11.44 1.40 -20.89
C PRO A 44 11.70 0.56 -19.62
N VAL A 45 12.96 0.41 -19.19
CA VAL A 45 13.32 -0.35 -17.98
C VAL A 45 12.70 0.28 -16.73
N ARG A 46 12.68 1.61 -16.66
CA ARG A 46 12.06 2.34 -15.55
C ARG A 46 10.55 2.12 -15.50
N LEU A 47 9.88 2.06 -16.65
CA LEU A 47 8.44 1.75 -16.72
C LEU A 47 8.16 0.31 -16.25
N ASP A 48 8.98 -0.65 -16.68
CA ASP A 48 8.87 -2.04 -16.24
C ASP A 48 9.11 -2.18 -14.73
N ALA A 49 10.07 -1.43 -14.19
CA ALA A 49 10.32 -1.34 -12.75
C ALA A 49 9.08 -0.83 -11.99
N TYR A 50 8.42 0.25 -12.46
CA TYR A 50 7.17 0.72 -11.87
C TYR A 50 6.08 -0.35 -11.90
N ARG A 51 5.91 -1.05 -13.03
CA ARG A 51 4.91 -2.12 -13.17
C ARG A 51 5.18 -3.29 -12.22
N ALA A 52 6.45 -3.68 -12.06
CA ALA A 52 6.84 -4.75 -11.14
C ALA A 52 6.54 -4.39 -9.68
N ILE A 53 6.84 -3.15 -9.28
CA ILE A 53 6.55 -2.66 -7.92
C ILE A 53 5.03 -2.60 -7.67
N ALA A 54 4.27 -2.02 -8.60
CA ALA A 54 2.81 -1.91 -8.49
C ALA A 54 2.11 -3.28 -8.49
N GLY A 55 2.65 -4.24 -9.26
CA GLY A 55 2.13 -5.61 -9.38
C GLY A 55 2.46 -6.52 -8.20
N ALA A 56 3.24 -6.06 -7.21
CA ALA A 56 3.57 -6.89 -6.06
C ALA A 56 2.33 -7.17 -5.19
N GLU A 57 2.06 -8.45 -4.94
CA GLU A 57 0.87 -8.89 -4.19
C GLU A 57 1.13 -9.01 -2.68
N ASN A 58 2.40 -9.17 -2.29
CA ASN A 58 2.77 -9.41 -0.90
C ASN A 58 4.15 -8.84 -0.58
N ARG A 59 4.43 -8.72 0.72
CA ARG A 59 5.70 -8.17 1.24
C ARG A 59 6.92 -8.96 0.77
N ARG A 60 6.80 -10.29 0.59
CA ARG A 60 7.91 -11.14 0.16
C ARG A 60 8.32 -10.81 -1.27
N MET A 61 7.36 -10.60 -2.17
CA MET A 61 7.63 -10.16 -3.55
C MET A 61 8.34 -8.80 -3.57
N LEU A 62 7.88 -7.84 -2.74
CA LEU A 62 8.57 -6.55 -2.62
C LEU A 62 10.00 -6.70 -2.12
N SER A 63 10.24 -7.55 -1.12
CA SER A 63 11.60 -7.81 -0.62
C SER A 63 12.52 -8.40 -1.69
N LEU A 64 12.03 -9.37 -2.46
CA LEU A 64 12.80 -9.96 -3.57
C LEU A 64 13.08 -8.92 -4.67
N LEU A 65 12.11 -8.08 -5.01
CA LEU A 65 12.31 -6.98 -5.97
C LEU A 65 13.32 -5.96 -5.45
N MET A 66 13.32 -5.63 -4.16
CA MET A 66 14.34 -4.73 -3.59
C MET A 66 15.74 -5.33 -3.67
N GLU A 67 15.89 -6.64 -3.44
CA GLU A 67 17.18 -7.34 -3.62
C GLU A 67 17.63 -7.33 -5.07
N GLU A 68 16.71 -7.62 -6.01
CA GLU A 68 16.97 -7.56 -7.44
C GLU A 68 17.40 -6.15 -7.89
N PHE A 69 16.75 -5.10 -7.38
CA PHE A 69 17.11 -3.72 -7.71
C PHE A 69 18.50 -3.37 -7.18
N ARG A 70 18.84 -3.84 -5.97
CA ARG A 70 20.18 -3.64 -5.40
C ARG A 70 21.26 -4.34 -6.20
N ASP A 71 20.99 -5.55 -6.67
CA ASP A 71 21.93 -6.32 -7.49
C ASP A 71 22.12 -5.70 -8.88
N ARG A 72 21.03 -5.27 -9.51
CA ARG A 72 21.04 -4.73 -10.89
C ARG A 72 21.46 -3.27 -11.00
N PHE A 73 21.02 -2.42 -10.07
CA PHE A 73 21.15 -0.97 -10.15
C PHE A 73 21.97 -0.37 -9.00
N GLY A 74 22.34 -1.17 -8.00
CA GLY A 74 23.11 -0.72 -6.84
C GLY A 74 22.24 -0.08 -5.75
N VAL A 75 22.84 0.79 -4.94
CA VAL A 75 22.21 1.37 -3.75
C VAL A 75 20.92 2.10 -4.12
N LEU A 76 19.83 1.77 -3.40
CA LEU A 76 18.53 2.39 -3.60
C LEU A 76 18.57 3.87 -3.18
N PRO A 77 18.19 4.81 -4.06
CA PRO A 77 17.94 6.19 -3.67
C PRO A 77 16.75 6.27 -2.70
N VAL A 78 16.72 7.29 -1.84
CA VAL A 78 15.63 7.51 -0.88
C VAL A 78 14.25 7.56 -1.56
N GLN A 79 14.17 8.11 -2.77
CA GLN A 79 12.92 8.19 -3.54
C GLN A 79 12.40 6.81 -3.97
N VAL A 80 13.32 5.87 -4.24
CA VAL A 80 12.99 4.49 -4.59
C VAL A 80 12.64 3.70 -3.34
N GLU A 81 13.35 3.92 -2.22
CA GLU A 81 12.98 3.34 -0.93
C GLU A 81 11.56 3.74 -0.51
N ASN A 82 11.21 5.02 -0.68
CA ASN A 82 9.86 5.53 -0.42
C ASN A 82 8.82 4.85 -1.33
N LEU A 83 9.15 4.64 -2.62
CA LEU A 83 8.27 3.94 -3.55
C LEU A 83 8.00 2.49 -3.13
N PHE A 84 9.03 1.77 -2.66
CA PHE A 84 8.84 0.43 -2.10
C PHE A 84 8.02 0.44 -0.81
N ALA A 85 8.22 1.44 0.05
CA ALA A 85 7.43 1.59 1.27
C ALA A 85 5.95 1.89 0.98
N GLU A 86 5.67 2.71 -0.03
CA GLU A 86 4.30 2.98 -0.51
C GLU A 86 3.63 1.71 -1.04
N ALA A 87 4.35 0.92 -1.84
CA ALA A 87 3.87 -0.36 -2.34
C ALA A 87 3.60 -1.35 -1.20
N GLU A 88 4.47 -1.38 -0.17
CA GLU A 88 4.26 -2.20 1.03
C GLU A 88 2.99 -1.78 1.78
N LEU A 89 2.76 -0.48 1.94
CA LEU A 89 1.54 0.03 2.56
C LEU A 89 0.30 -0.33 1.74
N SER A 90 0.37 -0.25 0.41
CA SER A 90 -0.73 -0.67 -0.48
C SER A 90 -1.09 -2.15 -0.25
N VAL A 91 -0.09 -3.03 -0.15
CA VAL A 91 -0.28 -4.46 0.18
C VAL A 91 -0.95 -4.63 1.56
N LEU A 92 -0.50 -3.89 2.57
CA LEU A 92 -1.09 -3.97 3.91
C LEU A 92 -2.53 -3.44 3.96
N CYS A 93 -2.82 -2.35 3.24
CA CYS A 93 -4.16 -1.80 3.07
C CYS A 93 -5.11 -2.79 2.41
N ARG A 94 -4.69 -3.46 1.31
CA ARG A 94 -5.48 -4.53 0.67
C ARG A 94 -5.84 -5.64 1.66
N ARG A 95 -4.89 -6.05 2.50
CA ARG A 95 -5.12 -7.07 3.54
C ARG A 95 -6.07 -6.60 4.64
N ALA A 96 -6.00 -5.33 5.01
CA ALA A 96 -6.84 -4.72 6.03
C ALA A 96 -8.23 -4.29 5.51
N GLY A 97 -8.48 -4.34 4.20
CA GLY A 97 -9.73 -3.86 3.58
C GLY A 97 -9.82 -2.32 3.48
N VAL A 98 -8.66 -1.65 3.47
CA VAL A 98 -8.53 -0.20 3.30
C VAL A 98 -8.42 0.13 1.82
N LEU A 99 -9.32 1.00 1.33
CA LEU A 99 -9.36 1.52 -0.04
C LEU A 99 -8.45 2.74 -0.24
N TYR A 100 -8.26 3.54 0.82
CA TYR A 100 -7.52 4.77 0.73
C TYR A 100 -6.71 4.99 2.00
N LEU A 101 -5.44 5.36 1.82
CA LEU A 101 -4.53 5.78 2.88
C LEU A 101 -3.98 7.16 2.52
N GLY A 102 -4.21 8.15 3.37
CA GLY A 102 -3.73 9.51 3.16
C GLY A 102 -3.25 10.17 4.45
N VAL A 103 -2.58 11.31 4.31
CA VAL A 103 -2.15 12.14 5.45
C VAL A 103 -2.73 13.54 5.29
N SER A 104 -3.39 14.04 6.33
CA SER A 104 -3.97 15.39 6.38
C SER A 104 -3.76 15.98 7.78
N GLU A 105 -3.18 17.18 7.88
CA GLU A 105 -3.02 17.92 9.14
C GLU A 105 -2.48 17.07 10.32
N GLN A 106 -1.42 16.28 10.08
CA GLN A 106 -0.85 15.34 11.06
C GLN A 106 -1.80 14.22 11.51
N ARG A 107 -2.82 13.91 10.71
CA ARG A 107 -3.73 12.80 10.90
C ARG A 107 -3.65 11.87 9.71
N LEU A 108 -3.71 10.58 10.00
CA LEU A 108 -3.75 9.52 9.02
C LEU A 108 -5.20 9.24 8.67
N VAL A 109 -5.57 9.39 7.41
CA VAL A 109 -6.92 9.19 6.87
C VAL A 109 -6.97 7.82 6.21
N LEU A 110 -7.87 6.96 6.69
CA LEU A 110 -8.08 5.60 6.21
C LEU A 110 -9.53 5.46 5.77
N ARG A 111 -9.77 5.12 4.50
CA ARG A 111 -11.10 4.77 4.01
C ARG A 111 -11.20 3.27 3.86
N PHE A 112 -12.21 2.64 4.44
CA PHE A 112 -12.41 1.19 4.40
C PHE A 112 -13.52 0.83 3.42
N ALA A 113 -13.39 -0.32 2.76
CA ALA A 113 -14.44 -0.84 1.88
C ALA A 113 -15.67 -1.28 2.67
N ASN A 114 -15.43 -1.85 3.86
CA ASN A 114 -16.46 -2.25 4.79
C ASN A 114 -15.92 -2.07 6.22
N LEU A 115 -16.29 -0.96 6.85
CA LEU A 115 -15.80 -0.61 8.18
C LEU A 115 -16.57 -1.41 9.24
N ASN A 116 -15.89 -2.32 9.92
CA ASN A 116 -16.43 -2.94 11.14
C ASN A 116 -15.84 -2.24 12.37
N LEU A 117 -16.57 -1.26 12.90
CA LEU A 117 -16.15 -0.44 14.05
C LEU A 117 -15.79 -1.29 15.28
N ALA A 118 -16.62 -2.27 15.65
CA ALA A 118 -16.38 -3.12 16.81
C ALA A 118 -15.09 -3.97 16.68
N LYS A 119 -14.79 -4.43 15.45
CA LYS A 119 -13.55 -5.14 15.16
C LYS A 119 -12.35 -4.19 15.14
N LEU A 120 -12.54 -2.97 14.63
CA LEU A 120 -11.50 -1.95 14.55
C LEU A 120 -11.08 -1.48 15.95
N GLU A 121 -12.04 -1.16 16.82
CA GLU A 121 -11.80 -0.72 18.20
C GLU A 121 -11.03 -1.77 19.01
N ARG A 122 -11.37 -3.06 18.86
CA ARG A 122 -10.62 -4.15 19.52
C ARG A 122 -9.18 -4.28 19.03
N ARG A 123 -8.91 -3.99 17.75
CA ARG A 123 -7.57 -4.17 17.16
C ARG A 123 -6.64 -2.98 17.38
N TRP A 124 -7.18 -1.78 17.60
CA TRP A 124 -6.39 -0.56 17.78
C TRP A 124 -5.70 -0.48 19.16
N GLY A 125 -6.26 -1.14 20.18
CA GLY A 125 -5.68 -1.22 21.52
C GLY A 125 -5.77 0.07 22.35
N GLU A 126 -5.23 0.05 23.57
CA GLU A 126 -5.37 1.13 24.58
C GLU A 126 -4.64 2.45 24.25
N GLN A 127 -3.67 2.43 23.33
CA GLN A 127 -3.15 3.68 22.76
C GLN A 127 -4.19 4.19 21.78
N LYS A 128 -5.14 4.98 22.29
CA LYS A 128 -6.07 5.77 21.50
C LYS A 128 -5.30 6.95 20.88
N PRO A 129 -4.81 6.88 19.62
CA PRO A 129 -4.73 8.13 18.87
C PRO A 129 -6.13 8.73 18.90
N GLU A 130 -6.27 10.05 18.85
CA GLU A 130 -7.59 10.67 18.73
C GLU A 130 -8.27 10.13 17.47
N LEU A 131 -9.07 9.07 17.59
CA LEU A 131 -9.79 8.49 16.47
C LEU A 131 -10.99 9.39 16.23
N ARG A 132 -11.09 9.93 15.02
CA ARG A 132 -12.29 10.63 14.57
C ARG A 132 -12.85 9.91 13.37
N PHE A 133 -14.16 9.77 13.37
CA PHE A 133 -14.95 9.17 12.30
C PHE A 133 -15.73 10.30 11.62
N PRO A 134 -15.13 11.00 10.65
CA PRO A 134 -15.86 12.04 9.92
C PRO A 134 -16.98 11.47 9.05
N ARG A 135 -16.91 10.19 8.67
CA ARG A 135 -17.91 9.46 7.86
C ARG A 135 -17.97 8.00 8.28
N ASP A 136 -19.03 7.30 7.89
CA ASP A 136 -19.27 5.88 8.22
C ASP A 136 -18.20 4.92 7.68
N ASP A 137 -17.45 5.32 6.65
CA ASP A 137 -16.42 4.52 5.98
C ASP A 137 -14.99 5.04 6.22
N THR A 138 -14.83 6.16 6.92
CA THR A 138 -13.58 6.90 7.01
C THR A 138 -13.14 7.05 8.46
N VAL A 139 -11.92 6.61 8.74
CA VAL A 139 -11.28 6.71 10.06
C VAL A 139 -10.09 7.65 9.95
N THR A 140 -9.97 8.59 10.88
CA THR A 140 -8.79 9.43 11.01
C THR A 140 -8.09 9.19 12.34
N ALA A 141 -6.78 8.97 12.32
CA ALA A 141 -5.97 8.75 13.51
C ALA A 141 -4.92 9.86 13.64
N GLY A 142 -4.84 10.50 14.81
CA GLY A 142 -3.76 11.47 15.08
C GLY A 142 -2.39 10.79 15.05
N ILE A 143 -1.45 11.36 14.29
CA ILE A 143 -0.06 10.89 14.23
C ILE A 143 0.67 11.44 15.45
N PRO A 144 1.27 10.60 16.30
CA PRO A 144 2.01 11.06 17.48
C PRO A 144 3.23 11.89 17.08
N LYS A 145 3.55 12.93 17.87
CA LYS A 145 4.71 13.81 17.64
C LYS A 145 6.01 12.98 17.66
N GLY A 146 6.82 13.09 16.61
CA GLY A 146 8.12 12.40 16.48
C GLY A 146 8.10 11.08 15.70
N CYS A 147 6.96 10.67 15.11
CA CYS A 147 6.87 9.51 14.23
C CYS A 147 6.47 9.96 12.81
N THR A 148 7.05 9.34 11.78
CA THR A 148 6.64 9.62 10.39
C THR A 148 5.29 8.99 10.10
N ALA A 149 4.52 9.60 9.20
CA ALA A 149 3.22 9.05 8.79
C ALA A 149 3.36 7.63 8.23
N GLN A 150 4.45 7.37 7.51
CA GLN A 150 4.78 6.07 6.95
C GLN A 150 4.99 4.99 8.02
N GLU A 151 5.82 5.27 9.04
CA GLU A 151 6.04 4.33 10.14
C GLU A 151 4.77 4.05 10.93
N PHE A 152 3.99 5.10 11.21
CA PHE A 152 2.74 4.97 11.93
C PHE A 152 1.71 4.17 11.13
N ALA A 153 1.54 4.46 9.83
CA ALA A 153 0.67 3.69 8.93
C ALA A 153 1.09 2.22 8.90
N ARG A 154 2.39 1.93 8.75
CA ARG A 154 2.90 0.56 8.69
C ARG A 154 2.60 -0.21 9.98
N ARG A 155 2.86 0.38 11.15
CA ARG A 155 2.57 -0.24 12.46
C ARG A 155 1.09 -0.49 12.65
N LEU A 156 0.24 0.47 12.28
CA LEU A 156 -1.21 0.35 12.40
C LEU A 156 -1.76 -0.74 11.48
N LEU A 157 -1.39 -0.72 10.20
CA LEU A 157 -1.88 -1.68 9.23
C LEU A 157 -1.38 -3.10 9.54
N GLN A 158 -0.17 -3.27 10.08
CA GLN A 158 0.31 -4.58 10.55
C GLN A 158 -0.51 -5.14 11.71
N ARG A 159 -1.04 -4.29 12.61
CA ARG A 159 -1.97 -4.72 13.66
C ARG A 159 -3.36 -5.05 13.11
N LEU A 160 -3.75 -4.42 12.00
CA LEU A 160 -5.04 -4.59 11.31
C LEU A 160 -5.06 -5.68 10.23
N ALA A 161 -3.92 -6.21 9.78
CA ALA A 161 -3.81 -7.27 8.75
C ALA A 161 -3.76 -8.70 9.32
#